data_AF-A0AAE0RVL4-F1
#
_entry.id   AF-A0AAE0RVL4-F1
#
_cell.length_a   1.000
_cell.length_b   1.000
_cell.length_c   1.000
_cell.angle_alpha   90.00
_cell.angle_beta   90.00
_cell.angle_gamma   90.00
#
_symmetry.space_group_name_H-M   'P 1'
#
loop_
_entity.id
_entity.type
_entity.pdbx_description
1 polymer ?
#
loop_
_entity_poly.entity_id
_entity_poly.type
_entity_poly.pdbx_seq_one_letter_code
_entity_poly.pdbx_strand_id
1 'polypeptide(L)' 'MQISTQMNQRNGDVYLTMKIVEAWQSGYNGSGITVSVVDQELQTDHSDLDANVRFDGHYDYVDNESDPNPPFNFG' A
#
# COMPACT_ATOMS: atom_id res chain seq x y z
N MET A 1 27.27 -14.15 -22.67
CA MET A 1 26.48 -13.15 -21.92
C MET A 1 25.37 -13.91 -21.22
N GLN A 2 25.53 -14.22 -19.94
CA GLN A 2 24.46 -14.83 -19.14
C GLN A 2 23.66 -13.69 -18.52
N ILE A 3 22.42 -13.50 -18.97
CA ILE A 3 21.46 -12.68 -18.25
C ILE A 3 20.94 -13.57 -17.11
N SER A 4 21.48 -13.42 -15.91
CA SER A 4 20.96 -14.08 -14.72
C SER A 4 19.71 -13.34 -14.26
N THR A 5 18.56 -13.69 -14.82
CA THR A 5 17.28 -13.30 -14.24
C THR A 5 17.20 -14.02 -12.89
N GLN A 6 17.42 -13.31 -11.79
CA GLN A 6 17.22 -13.90 -10.46
C GLN A 6 15.72 -14.15 -10.30
N MET A 7 15.31 -15.39 -10.58
CA MET A 7 13.93 -15.86 -10.49
C MET A 7 13.83 -16.75 -9.25
N ASN A 8 12.86 -16.44 -8.37
CA ASN A 8 12.58 -17.30 -7.23
C ASN A 8 11.91 -18.59 -7.74
N GLN A 9 12.68 -19.67 -7.80
CA GLN A 9 12.19 -20.99 -8.17
C GLN A 9 11.59 -21.64 -6.93
N ARG A 10 10.26 -21.76 -6.88
CA ARG A 10 9.57 -22.64 -5.93
C ARG A 10 9.01 -23.81 -6.72
N ASN A 11 9.45 -25.03 -6.39
CA ASN A 11 9.00 -26.27 -7.03
C ASN A 11 9.18 -26.34 -8.57
N GLY A 12 10.18 -25.66 -9.12
CA GLY A 12 10.48 -25.70 -10.57
C GLY A 12 9.69 -24.72 -11.42
N ASP A 13 8.73 -24.01 -10.84
CA ASP A 13 7.98 -22.96 -11.52
C ASP A 13 8.70 -21.61 -11.37
N VAL A 14 8.73 -20.87 -12.49
CA VAL A 14 9.22 -19.51 -12.54
C VAL A 14 8.07 -18.57 -12.20
N TYR A 15 8.20 -17.85 -11.07
CA TYR A 15 7.26 -16.80 -10.71
C TYR A 15 7.85 -15.42 -10.99
N LEU A 16 7.07 -14.57 -11.66
CA LEU A 16 7.33 -13.14 -11.68
C LEU A 16 7.15 -12.61 -10.25
N THR A 17 8.19 -11.99 -9.73
CA THR A 17 8.23 -11.45 -8.36
C THR A 17 8.65 -9.99 -8.40
N MET A 18 8.09 -9.18 -7.49
CA MET A 18 8.52 -7.81 -7.25
C MET A 18 9.82 -7.72 -6.41
N LYS A 19 10.32 -8.84 -5.88
CA LYS A 19 11.50 -8.92 -4.98
C LYS A 19 11.38 -8.05 -3.72
N ILE A 20 10.17 -8.02 -3.15
CA ILE A 20 9.85 -7.18 -1.98
C ILE A 20 10.58 -7.65 -0.72
N VAL A 21 10.80 -8.96 -0.57
CA VAL A 21 11.48 -9.54 0.60
C VAL A 21 12.94 -9.07 0.66
N GLU A 22 13.62 -9.02 -0.49
CA GLU A 22 14.99 -8.55 -0.60
C GLU A 22 15.12 -7.05 -0.27
N ALA A 23 14.13 -6.23 -0.65
CA ALA A 23 14.06 -4.82 -0.27
C ALA A 23 13.90 -4.66 1.25
N TRP A 24 12.98 -5.41 1.87
CA TRP A 24 12.79 -5.41 3.32
C TRP A 24 14.02 -5.91 4.08
N GLN A 25 14.67 -6.98 3.62
CA GLN A 25 15.93 -7.49 4.20
C GLN A 25 17.08 -6.48 4.08
N SER A 26 17.04 -5.63 3.06
CA SER A 26 17.98 -4.51 2.89
C SER A 26 17.62 -3.27 3.72
N GLY A 27 16.55 -3.34 4.53
CA GLY A 27 16.11 -2.28 5.43
C GLY A 27 15.11 -1.28 4.83
N TYR A 28 14.66 -1.47 3.59
CA TYR A 28 13.69 -0.58 2.95
C TYR A 28 12.27 -1.05 3.20
N ASN A 29 11.54 -0.42 4.11
CA ASN A 29 10.16 -0.78 4.49
C ASN A 29 9.14 0.33 4.24
N GLY A 30 9.55 1.46 3.63
CA GLY A 30 8.68 2.61 3.40
C GLY A 30 8.58 3.59 4.57
N SER A 31 9.26 3.36 5.70
CA SER A 31 9.30 4.33 6.81
C SER A 31 9.79 5.70 6.33
N GLY A 32 9.06 6.75 6.69
CA GLY A 32 9.34 8.13 6.28
C GLY A 32 8.77 8.52 4.91
N ILE A 33 8.17 7.60 4.17
CA ILE A 33 7.47 7.88 2.92
C ILE A 33 5.98 8.09 3.19
N THR A 34 5.38 9.09 2.54
CA THR A 34 3.93 9.31 2.55
C THR A 34 3.38 9.01 1.16
N VAL A 35 2.28 8.26 1.11
CA VAL A 35 1.57 7.87 -0.12
C VAL A 35 0.13 8.34 -0.01
N SER A 36 -0.38 8.98 -1.06
CA SER A 36 -1.79 9.32 -1.19
C SER A 36 -2.47 8.36 -2.16
N VAL A 37 -3.60 7.80 -1.76
CA VAL A 37 -4.48 7.00 -2.62
C VAL A 37 -5.57 7.93 -3.16
N VAL A 38 -5.68 8.03 -4.47
CA VAL A 38 -6.75 8.81 -5.14
C VAL A 38 -7.77 7.80 -5.66
N ASP A 39 -8.82 7.59 -4.89
CA ASP A 39 -9.90 6.66 -5.16
C ASP A 39 -11.22 7.29 -4.69
N GLN A 40 -12.26 6.49 -4.44
CA GLN A 40 -13.53 6.96 -3.92
C GLN A 40 -13.42 7.33 -2.43
N GLU A 41 -12.89 6.43 -1.60
CA GLU A 41 -12.91 6.53 -0.13
C GLU A 41 -11.69 5.81 0.50
N LEU A 42 -11.45 6.03 1.79
CA LEU A 42 -10.46 5.32 2.62
C LEU A 42 -10.99 5.14 4.05
N GLN A 43 -11.22 3.89 4.47
CA GLN A 43 -11.57 3.59 5.85
C GLN A 43 -10.35 3.74 6.78
N THR A 44 -10.25 4.90 7.44
CA THR A 44 -9.09 5.29 8.25
C THR A 44 -8.94 4.51 9.55
N ASP A 45 -10.02 3.90 10.05
CA ASP A 45 -10.06 3.15 11.31
C ASP A 45 -9.95 1.62 11.13
N HIS A 46 -9.66 1.15 9.91
CA HIS A 46 -9.40 -0.27 9.67
C HIS A 46 -8.10 -0.69 10.39
N SER A 47 -8.12 -1.80 11.14
CA SER A 47 -7.00 -2.23 12.00
C SER A 47 -5.69 -2.55 11.28
N ASP A 48 -5.72 -2.75 9.97
CA ASP A 48 -4.52 -2.93 9.14
C ASP A 48 -3.94 -1.61 8.60
N LEU A 49 -4.68 -0.50 8.76
CA LEU A 49 -4.34 0.81 8.22
C LEU A 49 -4.12 1.86 9.31
N ASP A 50 -4.91 1.82 10.38
CA ASP A 50 -4.98 2.84 11.44
C ASP A 50 -3.62 3.27 11.99
N ALA A 51 -2.69 2.33 12.16
CA ALA A 51 -1.34 2.58 12.65
C ALA A 51 -0.47 3.42 11.69
N ASN A 52 -0.83 3.50 10.40
CA ASN A 52 -0.05 4.16 9.34
C ASN A 52 -0.82 5.28 8.62
N VAL A 53 -2.07 5.56 8.99
CA VAL A 53 -2.87 6.65 8.41
C VAL A 53 -2.39 8.01 8.93
N ARG A 54 -2.41 9.02 8.07
CA ARG A 54 -2.08 10.41 8.41
C ARG A 54 -3.32 11.30 8.40
N PHE A 55 -3.74 11.80 9.57
CA PHE A 55 -4.90 12.68 9.69
C PHE A 55 -4.81 14.00 8.89
N ASP A 56 -3.62 14.43 8.46
CA ASP A 56 -3.37 15.71 7.78
C ASP A 56 -3.21 15.59 6.25
N GLY A 57 -3.52 14.43 5.65
CA GLY A 57 -3.22 14.13 4.23
C GLY A 57 -4.42 13.78 3.35
N HIS A 58 -5.64 14.01 3.82
CA HIS A 58 -6.88 13.55 3.17
C HIS A 58 -7.74 14.70 2.65
N TYR A 59 -8.50 14.42 1.60
CA TYR A 59 -9.51 15.32 1.08
C TYR A 59 -10.56 14.54 0.29
N ASP A 60 -11.81 14.65 0.70
CA ASP A 60 -12.97 14.22 -0.07
C ASP A 60 -13.37 15.36 -1.03
N TYR A 61 -13.19 15.13 -2.33
CA TYR A 61 -13.55 16.10 -3.38
C TYR A 61 -15.03 16.08 -3.76
N VAL A 62 -15.76 15.02 -3.42
CA VAL A 62 -17.20 14.88 -3.66
C VAL A 62 -17.96 15.73 -2.65
N ASP A 63 -17.63 15.59 -1.36
CA ASP A 63 -18.32 16.26 -0.25
C ASP A 63 -17.57 17.50 0.27
N ASN A 64 -16.38 17.77 -0.26
CA ASN A 64 -15.57 18.95 0.03
C ASN A 64 -15.20 19.06 1.52
N GLU A 65 -14.73 17.95 2.08
CA GLU A 65 -14.28 17.85 3.47
C GLU A 65 -12.96 17.06 3.61
N SER A 66 -12.43 16.98 4.83
CA SER A 66 -11.17 16.29 5.11
C SER A 66 -11.35 14.84 5.61
N ASP A 67 -12.57 14.39 5.83
CA ASP A 67 -12.87 13.01 6.21
C ASP A 67 -12.97 12.14 4.94
N PRO A 68 -12.05 11.17 4.72
CA PRO A 68 -12.14 10.28 3.57
C PRO A 68 -12.91 9.00 3.88
N ASN A 69 -13.46 8.83 5.10
CA ASN A 69 -14.11 7.59 5.48
C ASN A 69 -15.34 7.33 4.61
N PRO A 70 -15.63 6.04 4.32
CA PRO A 70 -16.88 5.67 3.71
C PRO A 70 -18.07 6.30 4.43
N PRO A 71 -19.09 6.80 3.70
CA PRO A 71 -20.30 7.29 4.32
C PRO A 71 -20.90 6.17 5.17
N PHE A 72 -21.44 6.52 6.33
CA PHE A 72 -22.10 5.58 7.24
C PHE A 72 -23.34 4.99 6.58
N ASN A 73 -23.19 3.94 5.76
CA ASN A 73 -24.29 3.28 5.08
C ASN A 73 -24.06 1.78 5.01
N PHE A 74 -24.17 1.12 6.17
CA PHE A 74 -24.54 -0.29 6.20
C PHE A 74 -26.05 -0.39 5.94
N GLY A 75 -26.42 -0.36 4.66
CA GLY A 75 -27.75 -0.73 4.18
C GLY A 75 -27.88 -2.24 4.04
#